data_AF-A0A9J6CMZ1-F1
#
_entry.id   AF-A0A9J6CMZ1-F1
#
_cell.length_a   1.000
_cell.length_b   1.000
_cell.length_c   1.000
_cell.angle_alpha   90.00
_cell.angle_beta   90.00
_cell.angle_gamma   90.00
#
_symmetry.space_group_name_H-M   'P 1'
#
loop_
_entity.id
_entity.type
_entity.pdbx_description
1 polymer ?
#
loop_
_entity_poly.entity_id
_entity_poly.type
_entity_poly.pdbx_seq_one_letter_code
_entity_poly.pdbx_strand_id
1 'polypeptide(L)'
;MTCDLKINFINDQTMFMPNQTIKGQVTLEITKKVYRYRGLKLGLKGFGICKFKEFDGTSFFAKEIEYSGRERYVSASVNIFKCPRDAPKIFKPDKYTFEF
;
A
#
# COMPACT_ATOMS: atom_id res chain seq x y z
N MET A 1 -9.60 11.46 15.73
CA MET A 1 -9.72 10.06 15.30
C MET A 1 -9.69 9.16 16.52
N THR A 2 -10.45 8.07 16.55
CA THR A 2 -10.61 7.18 17.73
C THR A 2 -9.89 5.84 17.57
N CYS A 3 -9.18 5.66 16.46
CA CYS A 3 -8.31 4.54 16.18
C CYS A 3 -7.21 5.02 15.21
N ASP A 4 -5.96 4.70 15.51
CA ASP A 4 -4.79 5.02 14.69
C ASP A 4 -4.22 3.72 14.10
N LEU A 5 -3.97 3.73 12.79
CA LEU A 5 -3.43 2.59 12.06
C LEU A 5 -2.06 2.98 11.49
N LYS A 6 -1.02 2.22 11.85
CA LYS A 6 0.36 2.43 11.39
C LYS A 6 0.91 1.16 10.75
N ILE A 7 1.67 1.32 9.69
CA ILE A 7 2.40 0.23 9.03
C ILE A 7 3.87 0.50 9.25
N ASN A 8 4.56 -0.45 9.86
CA ASN A 8 6.00 -0.41 10.09
C ASN A 8 6.64 -1.55 9.31
N PHE A 9 7.65 -1.27 8.50
CA PHE A 9 8.46 -2.33 7.90
C PHE A 9 9.47 -2.80 8.94
N ILE A 10 9.68 -4.12 9.07
CA ILE A 10 10.59 -4.69 10.07
C ILE A 10 12.06 -4.38 9.73
N ASN A 11 12.34 -4.09 8.47
CA ASN A 11 13.69 -3.78 8.01
C ASN A 11 13.83 -2.27 7.79
N ASP A 12 14.90 -1.68 8.33
CA ASP A 12 15.27 -0.27 8.13
C ASP A 12 15.77 0.01 6.70
N GLN A 13 15.54 -0.93 5.78
CA GLN A 13 15.90 -0.79 4.38
C GLN A 13 15.04 0.28 3.72
N THR A 14 15.71 1.28 3.16
CA THR A 14 15.09 2.34 2.38
C THR A 14 14.69 1.89 0.97
N MET A 15 15.18 0.73 0.51
CA MET A 15 14.98 0.24 -0.84
C MET A 15 14.86 -1.28 -0.88
N PHE A 16 13.89 -1.76 -1.67
CA PHE A 16 13.68 -3.18 -1.96
C PHE A 16 14.01 -3.47 -3.43
N MET A 17 14.68 -4.59 -3.68
CA MET A 17 15.01 -5.10 -5.00
C MET A 17 13.94 -6.07 -5.52
N PRO A 18 13.87 -6.32 -6.85
CA PRO A 18 13.01 -7.35 -7.41
C PRO A 18 13.18 -8.69 -6.68
N ASN A 19 12.06 -9.37 -6.45
CA ASN A 19 11.98 -10.67 -5.76
C ASN A 19 12.38 -10.68 -4.28
N GLN A 20 12.66 -9.52 -3.65
CA GLN A 20 12.86 -9.48 -2.20
C GLN A 20 11.54 -9.64 -1.44
N THR A 21 11.59 -10.44 -0.36
CA THR A 21 10.47 -10.59 0.56
C THR A 21 10.35 -9.36 1.46
N ILE A 22 9.20 -8.70 1.40
CA ILE A 22 8.85 -7.59 2.30
C ILE A 22 8.19 -8.17 3.54
N LYS A 23 8.69 -7.81 4.73
CA LYS A 23 8.11 -8.18 6.02
C LYS A 23 7.84 -6.94 6.86
N GLY A 24 6.77 -6.95 7.63
CA GLY A 24 6.39 -5.80 8.43
C GLY A 24 5.42 -6.11 9.55
N GLN A 25 5.01 -5.04 10.23
CA GLN A 25 4.01 -5.05 11.28
C GLN A 25 2.98 -3.96 11.02
N VAL A 26 1.71 -4.30 11.18
CA VAL A 26 0.61 -3.35 11.24
C VAL A 26 0.25 -3.15 12.71
N THR A 27 0.29 -1.91 13.17
CA THR A 27 -0.13 -1.51 14.51
C THR A 27 -1.48 -0.82 14.44
N LEU A 28 -2.45 -1.33 15.18
CA LEU A 28 -3.79 -0.77 15.37
C LEU A 28 -3.90 -0.29 16.82
N GLU A 29 -3.96 1.02 17.02
CA GLU A 29 -4.11 1.65 18.33
C GLU A 29 -5.55 2.15 18.49
N ILE A 30 -6.21 1.76 19.58
CA ILE A 30 -7.58 2.16 19.89
C ILE A 30 -7.57 2.93 21.20
N THR A 31 -8.01 4.18 21.17
CA THR A 31 -7.75 5.11 22.28
C THR A 31 -8.93 5.32 23.23
N LYS A 32 -10.18 5.09 22.80
CA LYS A 32 -11.35 5.51 23.59
C LYS A 32 -12.50 4.51 23.70
N LYS A 33 -12.86 3.84 22.60
CA LYS A 33 -14.07 3.00 22.56
C LYS A 33 -13.75 1.58 22.12
N VAL A 34 -14.62 0.66 22.49
CA VAL A 34 -14.62 -0.70 21.95
C VAL A 34 -15.10 -0.66 20.50
N TYR A 35 -14.30 -1.20 19.59
CA TYR A 35 -14.62 -1.29 18.16
C TYR A 35 -14.82 -2.74 17.72
N ARG A 36 -15.62 -2.92 16.67
CA ARG A 36 -15.88 -4.21 16.05
C ARG A 36 -15.41 -4.16 14.62
N TYR A 37 -14.41 -4.97 14.28
CA TYR A 37 -13.88 -5.06 12.92
C TYR A 37 -14.14 -6.44 12.33
N ARG A 38 -14.57 -6.48 11.07
CA ARG A 38 -14.79 -7.73 10.31
C ARG A 38 -13.52 -8.29 9.68
N GLY A 39 -12.48 -7.47 9.57
CA GLY A 39 -11.25 -7.85 8.94
C GLY A 39 -10.34 -6.65 8.76
N LEU A 40 -9.07 -6.94 8.56
CA LEU A 40 -8.06 -5.98 8.18
C LEU A 40 -7.30 -6.57 7.00
N LYS A 41 -7.25 -5.82 5.90
CA LYS A 41 -6.62 -6.25 4.66
C LYS A 41 -5.53 -5.26 4.29
N LEU A 42 -4.33 -5.77 4.08
CA LEU A 42 -3.19 -5.01 3.55
C LEU A 42 -3.12 -5.22 2.04
N GLY A 43 -2.97 -4.14 1.29
CA GLY A 43 -2.81 -4.15 -0.16
C GLY A 43 -1.53 -3.43 -0.55
N LEU A 44 -0.73 -4.08 -1.39
CA LEU A 44 0.49 -3.52 -1.98
C LEU A 44 0.28 -3.37 -3.49
N LYS A 45 0.50 -2.16 -4.00
CA LYS A 45 0.46 -1.87 -5.44
C LYS A 45 1.66 -1.02 -5.83
N GLY A 46 2.39 -1.45 -6.85
CA GLY A 46 3.53 -0.73 -7.42
C GLY A 46 3.32 -0.50 -8.91
N PHE A 47 3.54 0.73 -9.36
CA PHE A 47 3.40 1.13 -10.76
C PHE A 47 4.62 1.92 -11.21
N GLY A 48 5.07 1.69 -12.44
CA GLY A 48 5.92 2.62 -13.17
C GLY A 48 5.08 3.48 -14.08
N ILE A 49 5.39 4.77 -14.14
CA ILE A 49 4.79 5.70 -15.09
C ILE A 49 5.94 6.33 -15.85
N CYS A 50 5.95 6.17 -17.16
CA CYS A 50 6.93 6.80 -18.05
C CYS A 50 6.22 7.84 -18.90
N LYS A 51 6.82 9.01 -19.04
CA LYS A 51 6.39 10.05 -19.96
C LYS A 51 7.62 10.60 -20.66
N PHE A 52 7.56 10.70 -21.98
CA PHE A 52 8.63 11.33 -22.74
C PHE A 52 8.05 12.09 -23.92
N LYS A 53 8.80 13.08 -24.38
CA LYS A 53 8.44 13.94 -25.48
C LYS A 53 9.44 13.75 -26.60
N GLU A 54 8.93 13.67 -27.81
CA GLU A 54 9.71 13.60 -29.02
C GLU A 54 9.38 14.83 -29.86
N PHE A 55 10.41 15.45 -30.43
CA PHE A 55 10.24 16.51 -31.40
C PHE A 55 10.42 15.91 -32.78
N ASP A 56 9.33 15.88 -33.55
CA ASP A 56 9.36 15.41 -34.93
C ASP A 56 9.69 16.60 -35.85
N GLY A 57 10.87 16.54 -36.49
CA GLY A 57 11.39 17.53 -37.46
C GLY A 57 12.54 18.41 -36.95
N THR A 58 13.37 18.90 -37.89
CA THR A 58 14.52 19.79 -37.63
C THR A 58 14.23 21.28 -37.92
N SER A 59 12.97 21.63 -38.20
CA SER A 59 12.58 22.96 -38.72
C SER A 59 11.73 23.75 -37.72
N PHE A 60 11.42 25.01 -38.06
CA PHE A 60 10.61 25.96 -37.27
C PHE A 60 9.18 25.46 -36.95
N PHE A 61 8.73 24.39 -37.62
CA PHE A 61 7.43 23.74 -37.43
C PHE A 61 7.51 22.38 -36.71
N ALA A 62 8.63 22.11 -36.03
CA ALA A 62 8.81 20.85 -35.30
C ALA A 62 7.61 20.60 -34.36
N LYS A 63 6.98 19.43 -34.51
CA LYS A 63 5.79 19.07 -33.75
C LYS A 63 6.24 18.32 -32.50
N GLU A 64 5.83 18.81 -31.34
CA GLU A 64 6.03 18.10 -30.08
C GLU A 64 4.98 17.00 -29.94
N ILE A 65 5.43 15.76 -29.77
CA ILE A 65 4.60 14.60 -29.51
C ILE A 65 4.90 14.11 -28.10
N GLU A 66 3.87 14.01 -27.26
CA GLU A 66 3.99 13.46 -25.91
C GLU A 66 3.53 11.99 -25.89
N TYR A 67 4.39 11.11 -25.40
CA TYR A 67 4.09 9.71 -25.13
C TYR A 67 3.96 9.49 -23.63
N SER A 68 3.05 8.60 -23.25
CA SER A 68 2.93 8.14 -21.87
C SER A 68 2.64 6.65 -21.80
N GLY A 69 3.26 5.97 -20.83
CA GLY A 69 3.08 4.56 -20.56
C GLY A 69 2.93 4.32 -19.06
N ARG A 70 2.12 3.34 -18.68
CA ARG A 70 1.94 2.92 -17.29
C ARG A 70 2.04 1.41 -17.21
N GLU A 71 2.92 0.93 -16.35
CA GLU A 71 3.12 -0.50 -16.11
C GLU A 71 2.87 -0.84 -14.63
N ARG A 72 2.30 -2.03 -14.36
CA ARG A 72 2.04 -2.48 -12.99
C ARG A 72 3.00 -3.60 -12.63
N TYR A 73 3.98 -3.30 -11.78
CA TYR A 73 5.01 -4.25 -11.37
C TYR A 73 4.63 -5.12 -10.17
N VAL A 74 3.83 -4.60 -9.24
CA VAL A 74 3.44 -5.33 -8.03
C VAL A 74 1.96 -5.16 -7.75
N SER A 75 1.28 -6.27 -7.47
CA SER A 75 -0.10 -6.31 -6.99
C SER A 75 -0.27 -7.48 -6.04
N ALA A 76 -0.21 -7.20 -4.74
CA ALA A 76 -0.39 -8.21 -3.71
C ALA A 76 -1.43 -7.75 -2.69
N SER A 77 -2.10 -8.70 -2.05
CA SER A 77 -2.96 -8.39 -0.91
C SER A 77 -3.00 -9.54 0.07
N VAL A 78 -2.92 -9.22 1.36
CA VAL A 78 -2.99 -10.18 2.46
C VAL A 78 -4.08 -9.76 3.45
N ASN A 79 -4.85 -10.73 3.93
CA ASN A 79 -5.75 -10.48 5.04
C ASN A 79 -4.96 -10.66 6.33
N ILE A 80 -4.73 -9.58 7.06
CA ILE A 80 -4.11 -9.61 8.39
C ILE A 80 -5.01 -10.38 9.35
N PHE A 81 -6.31 -10.14 9.26
CA PHE A 81 -7.33 -11.03 9.81
C PHE A 81 -8.63 -10.88 9.03
N LYS A 82 -9.46 -11.92 9.05
CA LYS A 82 -10.80 -11.91 8.48
C LYS A 82 -11.72 -12.70 9.42
N CYS A 83 -12.86 -12.11 9.73
CA CYS A 83 -13.88 -12.70 10.57
C CYS A 83 -15.10 -13.12 9.74
N PRO A 84 -15.87 -14.12 10.21
CA PRO A 84 -17.19 -14.42 9.65
C PRO A 84 -18.11 -13.20 9.69
N ARG A 85 -19.14 -13.18 8.82
CA ARG A 85 -20.04 -12.03 8.65
C ARG A 85 -20.76 -11.63 9.95
N ASP A 86 -21.09 -12.63 10.75
CA ASP A 86 -21.93 -12.52 11.95
C ASP A 86 -21.11 -12.56 13.26
N ALA A 87 -19.79 -12.65 13.17
CA ALA A 87 -18.89 -12.75 14.32
C ALA A 87 -17.70 -11.78 14.20
N PRO A 88 -17.92 -10.45 14.27
CA PRO A 88 -16.83 -9.48 14.18
C PRO A 88 -15.90 -9.56 15.39
N LYS A 89 -14.59 -9.37 15.17
CA LYS A 89 -13.62 -9.31 16.26
C LYS A 89 -13.78 -8.00 17.03
N ILE A 90 -13.88 -8.12 18.35
CA ILE A 90 -14.01 -7.01 19.28
C ILE A 90 -12.62 -6.56 19.70
N PHE A 91 -12.37 -5.27 19.62
CA PHE A 91 -11.14 -4.64 20.05
C PHE A 91 -11.44 -3.60 21.12
N LYS A 92 -10.79 -3.72 22.28
CA LYS A 92 -10.87 -2.78 23.39
C LYS A 92 -9.83 -1.67 23.19
N PRO A 93 -9.88 -0.58 23.98
CA PRO A 93 -8.80 0.39 23.98
C PRO A 93 -7.47 -0.25 24.35
N ASP A 94 -6.59 -0.42 23.37
CA ASP A 94 -5.26 -1.03 23.49
C ASP A 94 -4.50 -0.85 22.16
N LYS A 95 -3.24 -1.28 22.16
CA LYS A 95 -2.37 -1.39 20.99
C LYS A 95 -2.29 -2.85 20.53
N TYR A 96 -2.72 -3.10 19.29
CA TYR A 96 -2.70 -4.42 18.66
C TYR A 96 -1.68 -4.45 17.52
N THR A 97 -0.78 -5.42 17.54
CA THR A 97 0.25 -5.59 16.50
C THR A 97 0.01 -6.87 15.71
N PHE A 98 0.17 -6.80 14.39
CA PHE A 98 0.02 -7.94 13.49
C PHE A 98 1.16 -7.99 12.50
N GLU A 99 1.74 -9.16 12.28
CA GLU A 99 2.82 -9.35 11.30
C GLU A 99 2.29 -9.65 9.90
N PHE A 100 3.07 -9.28 8.89
CA PHE A 100 2.82 -9.62 7.48
C PHE A 100 4.12 -9.87 6.71
#